data_AF-A0A7S1LF58-F1
#
_entry.id   AF-A0A7S1LF58-F1
#
_cell.length_a   1.000
_cell.length_b   1.000
_cell.length_c   1.000
_cell.angle_alpha   90.00
_cell.angle_beta   90.00
_cell.angle_gamma   90.00
#
_symmetry.space_group_name_H-M   'P 1'
#
loop_
_entity.id
_entity.type
_entity.pdbx_description
1 polymer ?
#
loop_
_entity_poly.entity_id
_entity_poly.type
_entity_poly.pdbx_seq_one_letter_code
_entity_poly.pdbx_strand_id
1 'polypeptide(L)'
;HERFLGRPKGGLYVLKLPDSLEVTATGVDFMSSVITMPRPGAGVAQGGYCGNFNGDPEDDAQPVVPSWNKPIGKGLEPVERSLNLFRGKHSPVALAAEAALLEGRQQESRHPPGQREDGGGLQPVFDILAACSEDLKRQAADRCGEVEDARMQRDCVFDICATKDVHAADGMLAAEVLEEELNAKGIPVFMGHGLCADAQGRPYEAWETTVRTERECQDVLRSLALTKGILGAQLRRTASCQIIVRRGTDPTSVMIPGGWGKKIAATARGEGLVRGVTQDTAEGSDRASWSCWQLV
;
A
#
# COMPACT_ATOMS: atom_id res chain seq x y z
N HIS A 1 4.80 -10.34 -28.80
CA HIS A 1 5.63 -10.77 -27.64
C HIS A 1 6.97 -10.05 -27.56
N GLU A 2 7.58 -9.60 -28.67
CA GLU A 2 8.87 -8.87 -28.61
C GLU A 2 8.82 -7.48 -27.96
N ARG A 3 7.66 -6.82 -27.86
CA ARG A 3 7.57 -5.51 -27.19
C ARG A 3 7.92 -5.58 -25.69
N PHE A 4 7.74 -6.75 -25.07
CA PHE A 4 7.94 -7.02 -23.65
C PHE A 4 9.38 -7.44 -23.31
N LEU A 5 10.27 -7.52 -24.31
CA LEU A 5 11.66 -7.93 -24.13
C LEU A 5 12.55 -6.69 -24.23
N GLY A 6 12.90 -6.09 -23.09
CA GLY A 6 13.82 -4.95 -22.99
C GLY A 6 13.46 -3.95 -21.89
N ARG A 7 14.30 -2.91 -21.71
CA ARG A 7 14.00 -1.83 -20.75
C ARG A 7 12.64 -1.21 -21.08
N PRO A 8 11.80 -0.89 -20.07
CA PRO A 8 10.51 -0.28 -20.30
C PRO A 8 10.62 0.97 -21.16
N LYS A 9 9.95 0.96 -22.32
CA LYS A 9 9.84 2.12 -23.21
C LYS A 9 8.56 2.87 -22.86
N GLY A 10 8.58 3.55 -21.72
CA GLY A 10 7.42 4.23 -21.17
C GLY A 10 7.76 5.58 -20.59
N GLY A 11 6.86 6.54 -20.76
CA GLY A 11 6.89 7.80 -20.02
C GLY A 11 6.12 7.66 -18.70
N LEU A 12 6.45 8.52 -17.76
CA LEU A 12 5.58 8.83 -16.64
C LEU A 12 4.52 9.83 -17.13
N TYR A 13 3.25 9.56 -16.88
CA TYR A 13 2.15 10.48 -17.21
C TYR A 13 1.56 11.04 -15.93
N VAL A 14 1.48 12.37 -15.83
CA VAL A 14 0.76 13.07 -14.76
C VAL A 14 -0.43 13.78 -15.40
N LEU A 15 -1.64 13.35 -15.05
CA LEU A 15 -2.90 13.93 -15.50
C LEU A 15 -3.46 14.81 -14.38
N LYS A 16 -3.45 16.13 -14.60
CA LYS A 16 -4.09 17.08 -13.68
C LYS A 16 -5.51 17.34 -14.12
N LEU A 17 -6.45 17.04 -13.25
CA LEU A 17 -7.88 17.14 -13.49
C LEU A 17 -8.47 18.28 -12.62
N PRO A 18 -9.71 18.71 -12.90
CA PRO A 18 -10.40 19.67 -12.04
C PRO A 18 -10.46 19.22 -10.57
N ASP A 19 -10.76 20.17 -9.67
CA ASP A 19 -10.92 19.91 -8.23
C ASP A 19 -9.69 19.28 -7.54
N SER A 20 -8.50 19.61 -8.05
CA SER A 20 -7.21 19.14 -7.53
C SER A 20 -7.04 17.62 -7.54
N LEU A 21 -7.75 16.93 -8.44
CA LEU A 21 -7.52 15.52 -8.73
C LEU A 21 -6.27 15.36 -9.62
N GLU A 22 -5.35 14.50 -9.23
CA GLU A 22 -4.18 14.13 -10.01
C GLU A 22 -4.15 12.61 -10.20
N VAL A 23 -3.97 12.16 -11.44
CA VAL A 23 -3.76 10.74 -11.76
C VAL A 23 -2.37 10.60 -12.33
N THR A 24 -1.52 9.82 -11.68
CA THR A 24 -0.19 9.49 -12.20
C THR A 24 -0.18 8.06 -12.69
N ALA A 25 0.33 7.81 -13.89
CA ALA A 25 0.40 6.47 -14.47
C ALA A 25 1.77 6.19 -15.10
N THR A 26 2.26 4.95 -14.98
CA THR A 26 3.48 4.50 -15.66
C THR A 26 3.12 3.91 -17.02
N GLY A 27 3.81 4.38 -18.07
CA GLY A 27 3.67 3.87 -19.43
C GLY A 27 4.46 2.61 -19.73
N VAL A 28 4.70 1.77 -18.73
CA VAL A 28 5.48 0.53 -18.89
C VAL A 28 4.53 -0.65 -19.15
N ASP A 29 5.08 -1.81 -19.53
CA ASP A 29 4.27 -2.98 -19.88
C ASP A 29 3.37 -3.47 -18.72
N PHE A 30 3.71 -3.10 -17.50
CA PHE A 30 2.88 -3.17 -16.31
C PHE A 30 2.49 -1.76 -15.87
N MET A 31 1.25 -1.35 -16.13
CA MET A 31 0.78 0.00 -15.77
C MET A 31 0.47 0.07 -14.28
N SER A 32 1.18 0.94 -13.57
CA SER A 32 0.84 1.36 -12.21
C SER A 32 0.15 2.71 -12.27
N SER A 33 -0.89 2.90 -11.46
CA SER A 33 -1.59 4.18 -11.36
C SER A 33 -1.79 4.59 -9.92
N VAL A 34 -1.53 5.86 -9.62
CA VAL A 34 -1.82 6.48 -8.32
C VAL A 34 -2.79 7.63 -8.54
N ILE A 35 -3.80 7.71 -7.68
CA ILE A 35 -4.81 8.75 -7.69
C ILE A 35 -4.63 9.58 -6.42
N THR A 36 -4.37 10.87 -6.59
CA THR A 36 -4.27 11.85 -5.51
C THR A 36 -5.46 12.79 -5.61
N MET A 37 -6.17 12.99 -4.51
CA MET A 37 -7.33 13.87 -4.46
C MET A 37 -7.47 14.54 -3.10
N PRO A 38 -8.12 15.72 -3.02
CA PRO A 38 -8.54 16.28 -1.75
C PRO A 38 -9.49 15.34 -1.03
N ARG A 39 -9.42 15.32 0.31
CA ARG A 39 -10.41 14.60 1.10
C ARG A 39 -11.81 15.15 0.78
N PRO A 40 -12.78 14.28 0.44
CA PRO A 40 -14.14 14.70 0.19
C PRO A 40 -14.68 15.54 1.36
N GLY A 41 -15.43 16.58 1.04
CA GLY A 41 -16.13 17.37 2.06
C GLY A 41 -17.07 16.50 2.89
N ALA A 42 -17.40 16.94 4.11
CA ALA A 42 -18.32 16.22 4.98
C ALA A 42 -19.63 15.89 4.26
N GLY A 43 -19.99 14.60 4.21
CA GLY A 43 -21.21 14.11 3.56
C GLY A 43 -21.05 13.71 2.08
N VAL A 44 -19.89 13.90 1.46
CA VAL A 44 -19.59 13.36 0.13
C VAL A 44 -18.95 11.99 0.29
N ALA A 45 -19.70 10.93 -0.03
CA ALA A 45 -19.18 9.57 0.01
C ALA A 45 -18.44 9.25 -1.29
N GLN A 46 -17.15 8.95 -1.18
CA GLN A 46 -16.43 8.19 -2.20
C GLN A 46 -16.66 6.70 -1.96
N GLY A 47 -16.53 5.92 -3.03
CA GLY A 47 -16.47 4.47 -2.99
C GLY A 47 -15.60 3.97 -4.14
N GLY A 48 -15.42 2.65 -4.22
CA GLY A 48 -14.58 2.01 -5.21
C GLY A 48 -13.57 1.06 -4.60
N TYR A 49 -12.62 0.60 -5.41
CA TYR A 49 -11.56 -0.32 -4.99
C TYR A 49 -10.54 0.32 -4.03
N CYS A 50 -10.52 1.66 -3.98
CA CYS A 50 -9.62 2.43 -3.13
C CYS A 50 -10.30 2.94 -1.85
N GLY A 51 -11.45 2.37 -1.47
CA GLY A 51 -12.16 2.75 -0.26
C GLY A 51 -12.98 4.03 -0.36
N ASN A 52 -13.32 4.60 0.80
CA ASN A 52 -14.19 5.77 0.92
C ASN A 52 -13.45 7.06 1.31
N PHE A 53 -12.15 6.95 1.61
CA PHE A 53 -11.24 8.06 1.94
C PHE A 53 -11.69 8.93 3.14
N ASN A 54 -12.42 8.33 4.08
CA ASN A 54 -12.89 8.97 5.31
C ASN A 54 -11.85 8.94 6.45
N GLY A 55 -10.67 8.37 6.23
CA GLY A 55 -9.58 8.23 7.22
C GLY A 55 -9.73 7.07 8.21
N ASP A 56 -10.73 6.22 8.03
CA ASP A 56 -10.95 4.98 8.78
C ASP A 56 -10.81 3.77 7.82
N PRO A 57 -9.65 3.10 7.80
CA PRO A 57 -9.45 1.98 6.86
C PRO A 57 -10.33 0.77 7.17
N GLU A 58 -10.93 0.67 8.37
CA GLU A 58 -11.73 -0.47 8.78
C GLU A 58 -13.11 -0.52 8.10
N ASP A 59 -13.55 0.59 7.47
CA ASP A 59 -14.81 0.66 6.74
C ASP A 59 -14.68 0.79 5.22
N ASP A 60 -13.45 0.79 4.70
CA ASP A 60 -13.16 0.88 3.26
C ASP A 60 -13.71 -0.31 2.45
N ALA A 61 -13.80 -1.49 3.07
CA ALA A 61 -14.28 -2.72 2.45
C ALA A 61 -15.73 -3.09 2.80
N GLN A 62 -16.52 -2.15 3.34
CA GLN A 62 -17.89 -2.44 3.78
C GLN A 62 -18.93 -2.33 2.64
N PRO A 63 -19.89 -3.28 2.54
CA PRO A 63 -20.06 -4.46 3.38
C PRO A 63 -19.02 -5.55 3.07
N VAL A 64 -18.47 -6.17 4.11
CA VAL A 64 -17.57 -7.31 3.98
C VAL A 64 -18.40 -8.51 3.52
N VAL A 65 -18.37 -8.81 2.22
CA VAL A 65 -18.97 -10.04 1.67
C VAL A 65 -17.87 -11.01 1.26
N PRO A 66 -18.05 -12.34 1.43
CA PRO A 66 -17.08 -13.33 0.96
C PRO A 66 -17.13 -13.36 -0.57
N SER A 67 -16.32 -12.53 -1.23
CA SER A 67 -16.14 -12.60 -2.67
C SER A 67 -14.74 -12.22 -3.08
N TRP A 68 -13.88 -13.24 -3.16
CA TRP A 68 -12.51 -13.13 -3.65
C TRP A 68 -12.40 -12.64 -5.10
N ASN A 69 -13.50 -12.68 -5.85
CA ASN A 69 -13.58 -12.33 -7.27
C ASN A 69 -14.67 -11.30 -7.59
N LYS A 70 -15.33 -10.73 -6.57
CA LYS A 70 -16.26 -9.61 -6.81
C LYS A 70 -15.71 -8.39 -6.10
N PRO A 71 -15.59 -7.24 -6.77
CA PRO A 71 -15.45 -5.97 -6.08
C PRO A 71 -16.44 -5.86 -4.91
N ILE A 72 -15.96 -5.47 -3.74
CA ILE A 72 -16.78 -5.21 -2.55
C ILE A 72 -16.60 -3.76 -2.14
N GLY A 73 -17.70 -3.07 -1.83
CA GLY A 73 -17.70 -1.66 -1.50
C GLY A 73 -18.79 -0.88 -2.24
N LYS A 74 -19.13 0.30 -1.72
CA LYS A 74 -20.03 1.25 -2.39
C LYS A 74 -19.38 1.73 -3.70
N GLY A 75 -20.16 1.98 -4.75
CA GLY A 75 -19.62 2.52 -6.01
C GLY A 75 -18.90 1.49 -6.89
N LEU A 76 -18.96 0.21 -6.52
CA LEU A 76 -18.46 -0.91 -7.33
C LEU A 76 -19.57 -1.71 -8.00
N GLU A 77 -20.77 -1.13 -8.09
CA GLU A 77 -21.84 -1.69 -8.89
C GLU A 77 -21.37 -1.87 -10.35
N PRO A 78 -21.83 -2.91 -11.06
CA PRO A 78 -21.47 -3.10 -12.46
C PRO A 78 -21.73 -1.81 -13.25
N VAL A 79 -20.70 -1.29 -13.91
CA VAL A 79 -20.84 -0.12 -14.78
C VAL A 79 -21.91 -0.42 -15.81
N GLU A 80 -22.93 0.45 -15.90
CA GLU A 80 -24.01 0.28 -16.86
C GLU A 80 -23.40 -0.01 -18.21
N ARG A 81 -23.91 -1.04 -18.90
CA ARG A 81 -23.29 -1.53 -20.13
C ARG A 81 -22.96 -0.33 -21.01
N SER A 82 -23.91 0.59 -21.23
CA SER A 82 -23.82 1.79 -22.08
C SER A 82 -22.59 2.66 -21.81
N LEU A 83 -22.12 2.72 -20.57
CA LEU A 83 -21.01 3.54 -20.08
C LEU A 83 -19.67 2.78 -20.05
N ASN A 84 -19.67 1.46 -20.30
CA ASN A 84 -18.46 0.66 -20.31
C ASN A 84 -17.61 0.97 -21.55
N LEU A 85 -16.47 1.63 -21.36
CA LEU A 85 -15.54 1.99 -22.44
C LEU A 85 -14.70 0.80 -22.96
N PHE A 86 -14.67 -0.32 -22.24
CA PHE A 86 -13.92 -1.53 -22.63
C PHE A 86 -14.72 -2.47 -23.55
N ARG A 87 -15.71 -1.94 -24.27
CA ARG A 87 -16.54 -2.69 -25.21
C ARG A 87 -15.78 -2.99 -26.50
N GLY A 88 -15.01 -4.06 -26.50
CA GLY A 88 -14.41 -4.58 -27.72
C GLY A 88 -14.31 -6.09 -27.67
N LYS A 89 -14.82 -6.77 -28.70
CA LYS A 89 -14.65 -8.23 -28.94
C LYS A 89 -13.17 -8.66 -29.09
N HIS A 90 -12.23 -7.71 -28.97
CA HIS A 90 -10.80 -7.89 -29.15
C HIS A 90 -9.97 -7.35 -27.97
N SER A 91 -10.60 -6.95 -26.85
CA SER A 91 -9.86 -6.61 -25.64
C SER A 91 -9.78 -7.86 -24.73
N PRO A 92 -8.59 -8.45 -24.53
CA PRO A 92 -8.42 -9.57 -23.60
C PRO A 92 -8.88 -9.22 -22.17
N VAL A 93 -8.80 -7.94 -21.81
CA VAL A 93 -9.25 -7.40 -20.50
C VAL A 93 -10.77 -7.40 -20.39
N ALA A 94 -11.50 -7.14 -21.49
CA ALA A 94 -12.96 -7.20 -21.50
C ALA A 94 -13.46 -8.64 -21.40
N LEU A 95 -12.77 -9.59 -22.03
CA LEU A 95 -13.05 -11.02 -21.89
C LEU A 95 -12.77 -11.54 -20.48
N ALA A 96 -11.69 -11.11 -19.84
CA ALA A 96 -11.38 -11.49 -18.45
C ALA A 96 -12.35 -10.88 -17.44
N ALA A 97 -12.73 -9.60 -17.60
CA ALA A 97 -13.68 -8.93 -16.74
C ALA A 97 -15.12 -9.46 -16.93
N GLU A 98 -15.57 -9.70 -18.16
CA GLU A 98 -16.88 -10.35 -18.41
C GLU A 98 -16.87 -11.81 -17.95
N ALA A 99 -15.79 -12.58 -18.15
CA ALA A 99 -15.71 -13.97 -17.67
C ALA A 99 -15.72 -14.04 -16.13
N ALA A 100 -14.94 -13.21 -15.44
CA ALA A 100 -14.94 -13.16 -13.97
C ALA A 100 -16.31 -12.77 -13.39
N LEU A 101 -17.04 -11.87 -14.06
CA LEU A 101 -18.39 -11.46 -13.67
C LEU A 101 -19.48 -12.48 -14.04
N LEU A 102 -19.29 -13.27 -15.11
CA LEU A 102 -20.26 -14.26 -15.59
C LEU A 102 -20.10 -15.64 -14.93
N GLU A 103 -18.88 -16.08 -14.60
CA GLU A 103 -18.63 -17.35 -13.92
C GLU A 103 -19.25 -17.36 -12.51
N GLY A 104 -19.33 -16.20 -11.85
CA GLY A 104 -20.02 -16.02 -10.58
C GLY A 104 -21.56 -16.18 -10.64
N ARG A 105 -22.18 -16.27 -11.84
CA ARG A 105 -23.63 -16.48 -12.01
C ARG A 105 -24.03 -17.94 -12.25
N GLN A 106 -23.11 -18.82 -12.66
CA GLN A 106 -23.45 -20.24 -12.88
C GLN A 106 -23.13 -21.15 -11.69
N GLN A 107 -22.38 -20.67 -10.70
CA GLN A 107 -22.04 -21.44 -9.50
C GLN A 107 -22.94 -21.16 -8.28
N GLU A 108 -24.04 -20.42 -8.47
CA GLU A 108 -25.03 -20.10 -7.42
C GLU A 108 -26.06 -21.23 -7.20
N SER A 109 -25.77 -22.46 -7.65
CA SER A 109 -26.72 -23.57 -7.55
C SER A 109 -25.98 -24.89 -7.35
N ARG A 110 -25.50 -25.15 -6.12
CA ARG A 110 -25.36 -26.51 -5.50
C ARG A 110 -24.57 -26.61 -4.19
N HIS A 111 -24.37 -25.54 -3.41
CA HIS A 111 -23.85 -25.74 -2.04
C HIS A 111 -25.00 -25.99 -1.07
N PRO A 112 -25.06 -27.16 -0.40
CA PRO A 112 -26.06 -27.43 0.62
C PRO A 112 -25.83 -26.50 1.84
N PRO A 113 -26.91 -26.02 2.48
CA PRO A 113 -26.77 -25.14 3.63
C PRO A 113 -26.18 -25.94 4.81
N GLY A 114 -24.99 -25.56 5.28
CA GLY A 114 -24.41 -26.16 6.49
C GLY A 114 -22.88 -26.29 6.53
N GLN A 115 -22.15 -26.02 5.44
CA GLN A 115 -20.69 -25.95 5.51
C GLN A 115 -20.26 -24.51 5.80
N ARG A 116 -19.57 -24.33 6.94
CA ARG A 116 -18.86 -23.09 7.23
C ARG A 116 -17.80 -22.90 6.14
N GLU A 117 -17.86 -21.76 5.46
CA GLU A 117 -16.80 -21.31 4.57
C GLU A 117 -15.59 -20.93 5.44
N ASP A 118 -14.75 -21.92 5.75
CA ASP A 118 -13.43 -21.67 6.33
C ASP A 118 -12.57 -20.94 5.27
N GLY A 119 -12.45 -19.62 5.38
CA GLY A 119 -11.26 -18.82 5.03
C GLY A 119 -10.55 -19.06 3.68
N GLY A 120 -11.26 -19.53 2.65
CA GLY A 120 -10.67 -20.13 1.46
C GLY A 120 -10.19 -19.18 0.37
N GLY A 121 -9.34 -18.19 0.67
CA GLY A 121 -8.70 -17.47 -0.45
C GLY A 121 -7.28 -16.98 -0.31
N LEU A 122 -6.57 -17.36 0.76
CA LEU A 122 -5.11 -17.37 0.64
C LEU A 122 -4.59 -18.55 -0.21
N GLN A 123 -5.43 -19.57 -0.45
CA GLN A 123 -5.06 -20.78 -1.20
C GLN A 123 -4.44 -20.49 -2.58
N PRO A 124 -5.06 -19.65 -3.45
CA PRO A 124 -4.55 -19.44 -4.81
C PRO A 124 -3.18 -18.76 -4.86
N VAL A 125 -2.91 -17.83 -3.92
CA VAL A 125 -1.61 -17.15 -3.84
C VAL A 125 -0.52 -18.12 -3.42
N PHE A 126 -0.80 -18.94 -2.40
CA PHE A 126 0.14 -19.97 -1.96
C PHE A 126 0.40 -21.03 -3.04
N ASP A 127 -0.63 -21.41 -3.80
CA ASP A 127 -0.50 -22.38 -4.90
C ASP A 127 0.38 -21.86 -6.04
N ILE A 128 0.24 -20.57 -6.41
CA ILE A 128 1.09 -19.93 -7.43
C ILE A 128 2.55 -19.90 -6.98
N LEU A 129 2.81 -19.47 -5.75
CA LEU A 129 4.17 -19.43 -5.20
C LEU A 129 4.78 -20.83 -5.04
N ALA A 130 3.96 -21.82 -4.66
CA ALA A 130 4.38 -23.21 -4.56
C ALA A 130 4.71 -23.81 -5.93
N ALA A 131 3.94 -23.48 -6.97
CA ALA A 131 4.14 -23.94 -8.34
C ALA A 131 5.29 -23.23 -9.08
N CYS A 132 5.82 -22.15 -8.51
CA CYS A 132 6.95 -21.41 -9.08
C CYS A 132 8.23 -22.26 -9.01
N SER A 133 8.93 -22.42 -10.14
CA SER A 133 10.15 -23.23 -10.18
C SER A 133 11.27 -22.61 -9.36
N GLU A 134 12.14 -23.43 -8.78
CA GLU A 134 13.25 -22.94 -7.94
C GLU A 134 14.22 -22.02 -8.71
N ASP A 135 14.40 -22.24 -10.01
CA ASP A 135 15.20 -21.36 -10.86
C ASP A 135 14.53 -20.01 -11.09
N LEU A 136 13.20 -19.99 -11.25
CA LEU A 136 12.44 -18.75 -11.42
C LEU A 136 12.35 -17.99 -10.10
N LYS A 137 12.17 -18.67 -8.96
CA LYS A 137 12.21 -18.06 -7.62
C LYS A 137 13.55 -17.39 -7.33
N ARG A 138 14.67 -18.01 -7.73
CA ARG A 138 16.00 -17.39 -7.58
C ARG A 138 16.16 -16.14 -8.43
N GLN A 139 15.72 -16.19 -9.69
CA GLN A 139 15.72 -15.02 -10.57
C GLN A 139 14.81 -13.91 -10.04
N ALA A 140 13.64 -14.27 -9.49
CA ALA A 140 12.72 -13.34 -8.88
C ALA A 140 13.33 -12.68 -7.63
N ALA A 141 13.95 -13.45 -6.74
CA ALA A 141 14.59 -12.92 -5.54
C ALA A 141 15.76 -11.98 -5.87
N ASP A 142 16.55 -12.30 -6.90
CA ASP A 142 17.65 -11.45 -7.38
C ASP A 142 17.11 -10.13 -7.97
N ARG A 143 16.15 -10.21 -8.90
CA ARG A 143 15.61 -9.04 -9.59
C ARG A 143 14.78 -8.14 -8.67
N CYS A 144 13.92 -8.73 -7.83
CA CYS A 144 13.11 -8.00 -6.85
C CYS A 144 13.92 -7.54 -5.64
N GLY A 145 15.20 -7.96 -5.51
CA GLY A 145 16.13 -7.46 -4.49
C GLY A 145 16.43 -5.98 -4.62
N GLU A 146 16.21 -5.39 -5.80
CA GLU A 146 16.33 -3.95 -6.07
C GLU A 146 15.17 -3.12 -5.52
N VAL A 147 14.02 -3.75 -5.23
CA VAL A 147 12.85 -3.07 -4.64
C VAL A 147 13.09 -2.90 -3.15
N GLU A 148 13.20 -1.65 -2.67
CA GLU A 148 13.37 -1.32 -1.25
C GLU A 148 12.08 -1.62 -0.45
N ASP A 149 10.93 -1.51 -1.10
CA ASP A 149 9.63 -1.76 -0.52
C ASP A 149 9.34 -3.25 -0.36
N ALA A 150 9.45 -3.79 0.85
CA ALA A 150 9.23 -5.22 1.11
C ALA A 150 7.82 -5.74 0.79
N ARG A 151 6.78 -4.88 0.67
CA ARG A 151 5.45 -5.30 0.18
C ARG A 151 5.51 -5.47 -1.33
N MET A 152 5.98 -4.43 -2.04
CA MET A 152 6.20 -4.48 -3.48
C MET A 152 7.20 -5.55 -3.89
N GLN A 153 8.20 -5.87 -3.07
CA GLN A 153 9.14 -6.96 -3.31
C GLN A 153 8.43 -8.32 -3.27
N ARG A 154 7.51 -8.54 -2.33
CA ARG A 154 6.70 -9.77 -2.29
C ARG A 154 5.77 -9.86 -3.50
N ASP A 155 5.14 -8.74 -3.85
CA ASP A 155 4.25 -8.66 -5.01
C ASP A 155 5.05 -8.86 -6.31
N CYS A 156 6.25 -8.31 -6.40
CA CYS A 156 7.21 -8.54 -7.49
C CYS A 156 7.55 -10.01 -7.66
N VAL A 157 7.88 -10.72 -6.57
CA VAL A 157 8.16 -12.16 -6.63
C VAL A 157 6.92 -12.93 -7.07
N PHE A 158 5.75 -12.58 -6.54
CA PHE A 158 4.48 -13.18 -6.95
C PHE A 158 4.20 -12.96 -8.43
N ASP A 159 4.35 -11.74 -8.94
CA ASP A 159 4.09 -11.39 -10.34
C ASP A 159 5.02 -12.13 -11.29
N ILE A 160 6.32 -12.24 -10.97
CA ILE A 160 7.24 -13.07 -11.77
C ILE A 160 6.80 -14.53 -11.77
N CYS A 161 6.41 -15.08 -10.62
CA CYS A 161 5.95 -16.46 -10.52
C CYS A 161 4.63 -16.71 -11.27
N ALA A 162 3.67 -15.77 -11.19
CA ALA A 162 2.37 -15.86 -11.83
C ALA A 162 2.46 -15.72 -13.36
N THR A 163 3.28 -14.77 -13.84
CA THR A 163 3.44 -14.47 -15.26
C THR A 163 4.50 -15.33 -15.95
N LYS A 164 5.40 -15.93 -15.16
CA LYS A 164 6.62 -16.60 -15.63
C LYS A 164 7.56 -15.68 -16.41
N ASP A 165 7.53 -14.38 -16.10
CA ASP A 165 8.32 -13.34 -16.76
C ASP A 165 9.09 -12.52 -15.73
N VAL A 166 10.43 -12.59 -15.78
CA VAL A 166 11.32 -11.84 -14.88
C VAL A 166 11.26 -10.32 -15.11
N HIS A 167 10.78 -9.87 -16.26
CA HIS A 167 10.59 -8.45 -16.55
C HIS A 167 9.37 -7.85 -15.84
N ALA A 168 8.53 -8.67 -15.20
CA ALA A 168 7.46 -8.16 -14.34
C ALA A 168 7.98 -7.28 -13.19
N ALA A 169 9.21 -7.52 -12.73
CA ALA A 169 9.88 -6.66 -11.75
C ALA A 169 10.04 -5.21 -12.20
N ASP A 170 10.18 -4.95 -13.50
CA ASP A 170 10.37 -3.58 -14.01
C ASP A 170 9.12 -2.73 -13.74
N GLY A 171 7.94 -3.36 -13.72
CA GLY A 171 6.69 -2.71 -13.31
C GLY A 171 6.69 -2.29 -11.85
N MET A 172 7.17 -3.18 -10.96
CA MET A 172 7.26 -2.91 -9.52
C MET A 172 8.31 -1.85 -9.20
N LEU A 173 9.47 -1.89 -9.85
CA LEU A 173 10.49 -0.83 -9.70
C LEU A 173 9.96 0.53 -10.18
N ALA A 174 9.23 0.56 -11.30
CA ALA A 174 8.58 1.79 -11.76
C ALA A 174 7.48 2.26 -10.79
N ALA A 175 6.75 1.33 -10.16
CA ALA A 175 5.74 1.65 -9.15
C ALA A 175 6.36 2.22 -7.87
N GLU A 176 7.50 1.66 -7.43
CA GLU A 176 8.25 2.15 -6.28
C GLU A 176 8.78 3.55 -6.52
N VAL A 177 9.47 3.79 -7.65
CA VAL A 177 9.91 5.14 -8.04
C VAL A 177 8.72 6.11 -8.11
N LEU A 178 7.58 5.63 -8.62
CA LEU A 178 6.37 6.43 -8.66
C LEU A 178 5.84 6.76 -7.26
N GLU A 179 5.85 5.79 -6.34
CA GLU A 179 5.49 6.00 -4.95
C GLU A 179 6.45 7.02 -4.34
N GLU A 180 7.76 6.73 -4.31
CA GLU A 180 8.81 7.51 -3.64
C GLU A 180 9.05 8.92 -4.19
N GLU A 181 9.02 9.12 -5.51
CA GLU A 181 9.44 10.40 -6.09
C GLU A 181 8.26 11.35 -6.33
N LEU A 182 7.03 10.82 -6.45
CA LEU A 182 5.91 11.59 -7.00
C LEU A 182 4.69 11.63 -6.09
N ASN A 183 4.37 10.52 -5.44
CA ASN A 183 3.18 10.40 -4.61
C ASN A 183 3.50 10.46 -3.11
N ALA A 184 4.75 10.15 -2.77
CA ALA A 184 5.36 10.23 -1.45
C ALA A 184 5.62 11.67 -0.99
N LYS A 185 4.76 12.62 -1.37
CA LYS A 185 4.89 14.04 -1.00
C LYS A 185 4.48 14.28 0.46
N GLY A 186 4.91 13.40 1.35
CA GLY A 186 4.71 13.55 2.78
C GLY A 186 3.38 13.04 3.27
N ILE A 187 2.79 12.04 2.65
CA ILE A 187 1.48 11.52 3.06
C ILE A 187 1.67 10.52 4.21
N PRO A 188 1.13 10.78 5.41
CA PRO A 188 1.15 9.80 6.49
C PRO A 188 0.19 8.65 6.17
N VAL A 189 0.70 7.44 6.05
CA VAL A 189 -0.09 6.20 5.87
C VAL A 189 -0.16 5.48 7.20
N PHE A 190 -1.36 5.22 7.71
CA PHE A 190 -1.54 4.52 8.99
C PHE A 190 -1.15 3.04 8.86
N MET A 191 -0.22 2.60 9.71
CA MET A 191 0.35 1.25 9.68
C MET A 191 -0.21 0.33 10.78
N GLY A 192 -1.10 0.86 11.62
CA GLY A 192 -1.72 0.13 12.72
C GLY A 192 -1.30 0.61 14.10
N HIS A 193 -1.79 -0.12 15.11
CA HIS A 193 -1.55 0.19 16.52
C HIS A 193 -0.32 -0.53 17.07
N GLY A 194 0.68 0.25 17.48
CA GLY A 194 1.95 -0.24 18.03
C GLY A 194 3.12 0.68 17.67
N LEU A 195 4.33 0.30 18.06
CA LEU A 195 5.56 1.02 17.68
C LEU A 195 5.89 0.70 16.22
N CYS A 196 6.27 1.73 15.45
CA CYS A 196 6.69 1.54 14.07
C CYS A 196 7.89 0.60 13.98
N ALA A 197 7.80 -0.36 13.08
CA ALA A 197 8.80 -1.40 12.89
C ALA A 197 9.08 -1.65 11.40
N ASP A 198 10.29 -2.15 11.13
CA ASP A 198 10.67 -2.61 9.80
C ASP A 198 10.06 -3.98 9.45
N ALA A 199 10.39 -4.51 8.27
CA ALA A 199 9.89 -5.80 7.79
C ALA A 199 10.26 -6.98 8.72
N GLN A 200 11.31 -6.84 9.53
CA GLN A 200 11.76 -7.85 10.50
C GLN A 200 11.23 -7.58 11.91
N GLY A 201 10.34 -6.60 12.09
CA GLY A 201 9.78 -6.24 13.38
C GLY A 201 10.76 -5.44 14.26
N ARG A 202 11.86 -4.91 13.71
CA ARG A 202 12.83 -4.13 14.47
C ARG A 202 12.37 -2.67 14.57
N PRO A 203 12.44 -2.04 15.75
CA PRO A 203 12.08 -0.63 15.92
C PRO A 203 13.16 0.29 15.36
N TYR A 204 12.80 1.56 15.10
CA TYR A 204 13.67 2.59 14.56
C TYR A 204 14.22 3.57 15.60
N GLU A 205 15.24 4.34 15.20
CA GLU A 205 15.62 5.56 15.94
C GLU A 205 14.51 6.59 15.81
N ALA A 206 14.27 7.37 16.86
CA ALA A 206 13.23 8.39 16.82
C ALA A 206 13.62 9.66 17.58
N TRP A 207 12.92 10.74 17.27
CA TRP A 207 13.05 12.03 17.94
C TRP A 207 11.70 12.45 18.50
N GLU A 208 11.66 12.77 19.79
CA GLU A 208 10.45 13.31 20.38
C GLU A 208 10.15 14.70 19.80
N THR A 209 8.87 15.06 19.81
CA THR A 209 8.37 16.39 19.53
C THR A 209 7.62 16.90 20.76
N THR A 210 7.03 18.08 20.72
CA THR A 210 6.16 18.55 21.82
C THR A 210 4.66 18.37 21.54
N VAL A 211 4.29 18.06 20.29
CA VAL A 211 2.88 17.83 19.90
C VAL A 211 2.38 16.49 20.44
N ARG A 212 1.08 16.41 20.75
CA ARG A 212 0.48 15.26 21.47
C ARG A 212 -0.78 14.72 20.83
N THR A 213 -1.33 15.41 19.84
CA THR A 213 -2.51 14.94 19.13
C THR A 213 -2.12 14.22 17.84
N GLU A 214 -2.94 13.27 17.42
CA GLU A 214 -2.74 12.53 16.18
C GLU A 214 -2.67 13.47 14.97
N ARG A 215 -3.59 14.43 14.90
CA ARG A 215 -3.63 15.42 13.83
C ARG A 215 -2.34 16.23 13.76
N GLU A 216 -1.87 16.79 14.88
CA GLU A 216 -0.62 17.55 14.91
C GLU A 216 0.59 16.67 14.58
N CYS A 217 0.60 15.40 15.02
CA CYS A 217 1.68 14.46 14.71
C CYS A 217 1.77 14.20 13.21
N GLN A 218 0.63 13.95 12.54
CA GLN A 218 0.57 13.80 11.10
C GLN A 218 0.95 15.10 10.36
N ASP A 219 0.57 16.27 10.88
CA ASP A 219 0.92 17.56 10.28
C ASP A 219 2.44 17.86 10.39
N VAL A 220 3.06 17.54 11.53
CA VAL A 220 4.52 17.57 11.67
C VAL A 220 5.17 16.62 10.67
N LEU A 221 4.67 15.39 10.58
CA LEU A 221 5.21 14.41 9.64
C LEU A 221 5.11 14.89 8.18
N ARG A 222 3.97 15.45 7.77
CA ARG A 222 3.79 16.10 6.46
C ARG A 222 4.79 17.22 6.20
N SER A 223 5.06 18.06 7.21
CA SER A 223 6.01 19.17 7.06
C SER A 223 7.45 18.68 6.81
N LEU A 224 7.73 17.42 7.18
CA LEU A 224 9.03 16.77 7.05
C LEU A 224 9.17 15.94 5.77
N ALA A 225 8.16 15.91 4.89
CA ALA A 225 8.12 15.17 3.63
C ALA A 225 9.44 15.14 2.86
N LEU A 226 10.06 16.31 2.70
CA LEU A 226 11.26 16.51 1.88
C LEU A 226 12.56 16.37 2.68
N THR A 227 12.48 16.00 3.95
CA THR A 227 13.64 15.87 4.83
C THR A 227 14.21 14.47 4.68
N LYS A 228 15.43 14.38 4.17
CA LYS A 228 16.09 13.09 3.94
C LYS A 228 16.24 12.31 5.25
N GLY A 229 15.83 11.04 5.22
CA GLY A 229 15.98 10.11 6.35
C GLY A 229 14.80 10.10 7.32
N ILE A 230 13.72 10.85 7.07
CA ILE A 230 12.45 10.69 7.78
C ILE A 230 11.72 9.48 7.19
N LEU A 231 11.17 8.62 8.05
CA LEU A 231 10.51 7.37 7.66
C LEU A 231 9.05 7.30 8.09
N GLY A 232 8.66 8.07 9.10
CA GLY A 232 7.33 7.99 9.67
C GLY A 232 7.19 8.72 11.00
N ALA A 233 6.08 8.48 11.68
CA ALA A 233 5.84 8.97 13.03
C ALA A 233 5.09 7.92 13.86
N GLN A 234 5.24 7.98 15.18
CA GLN A 234 4.43 7.22 16.11
C GLN A 234 3.97 8.10 17.27
N LEU A 235 2.76 7.88 17.73
CA LEU A 235 2.16 8.65 18.82
C LEU A 235 1.60 7.70 19.87
N ARG A 236 1.91 7.97 21.14
CA ARG A 236 1.25 7.34 22.30
C ARG A 236 0.12 8.24 22.77
N ARG A 237 -1.06 7.70 23.10
CA ARG A 237 -2.29 8.42 23.54
C ARG A 237 -2.09 9.50 24.61
N THR A 238 -1.02 9.45 25.40
CA THR A 238 -0.74 10.41 26.48
C THR A 238 0.66 11.02 26.41
N ALA A 239 1.45 10.71 25.38
CA ALA A 239 2.82 11.19 25.24
C ALA A 239 2.99 12.10 24.02
N SER A 240 4.22 12.55 23.80
CA SER A 240 4.61 13.27 22.60
C SER A 240 4.64 12.37 21.37
N CYS A 241 4.35 12.96 20.22
CA CYS A 241 4.64 12.37 18.91
C CYS A 241 6.15 12.18 18.74
N GLN A 242 6.52 11.07 18.12
CA GLN A 242 7.90 10.69 17.86
C GLN A 242 8.10 10.54 16.35
N ILE A 243 9.07 11.26 15.80
CA ILE A 243 9.41 11.16 14.38
C ILE A 243 10.44 10.05 14.21
N ILE A 244 10.10 9.08 13.38
CA ILE A 244 10.89 7.90 13.08
C ILE A 244 11.89 8.24 11.97
N VAL A 245 13.16 7.93 12.19
CA VAL A 245 14.24 8.29 11.28
C VAL A 245 15.15 7.12 10.95
N ARG A 246 15.78 7.20 9.78
CA ARG A 246 16.87 6.31 9.38
C ARG A 246 18.03 6.48 10.35
N ARG A 247 18.68 5.38 10.70
CA ARG A 247 19.80 5.35 11.64
C ARG A 247 20.85 6.41 11.34
N GLY A 248 21.21 7.19 12.36
CA GLY A 248 22.22 8.25 12.24
C GLY A 248 21.70 9.57 11.66
N THR A 249 20.40 9.68 11.37
CA THR A 249 19.77 10.92 10.90
C THR A 249 19.47 11.85 12.08
N ASP A 250 19.84 13.12 11.94
CA ASP A 250 19.46 14.21 12.84
C ASP A 250 18.55 15.19 12.07
N PRO A 251 17.24 15.20 12.36
CA PRO A 251 16.28 16.06 11.68
C PRO A 251 16.15 17.45 12.32
N THR A 252 16.91 17.74 13.39
CA THR A 252 16.65 18.92 14.24
C THR A 252 17.01 20.27 13.61
N SER A 253 17.67 20.25 12.45
CA SER A 253 17.91 21.45 11.64
C SER A 253 16.63 22.00 10.99
N VAL A 254 15.57 21.20 10.87
CA VAL A 254 14.28 21.61 10.32
C VAL A 254 13.39 22.12 11.45
N MET A 255 12.80 23.31 11.29
CA MET A 255 11.85 23.82 12.27
C MET A 255 10.49 23.12 12.13
N ILE A 256 9.97 22.57 13.22
CA ILE A 256 8.66 21.93 13.28
C ILE A 256 7.73 22.64 14.26
N PRO A 257 6.40 22.57 14.06
CA PRO A 257 5.43 22.99 15.07
C PRO A 257 5.73 22.38 16.45
N GLY A 258 5.83 23.23 17.46
CA GLY A 258 6.11 22.83 18.84
C GLY A 258 7.59 22.51 19.14
N GLY A 259 8.41 22.28 18.12
CA GLY A 259 9.85 22.02 18.28
C GLY A 259 10.21 20.57 18.66
N TRP A 260 11.51 20.30 18.62
CA TRP A 260 12.10 19.00 18.90
C TRP A 260 12.32 18.76 20.39
N GLY A 261 12.15 17.51 20.80
CA GLY A 261 12.53 16.97 22.08
C GLY A 261 13.84 16.17 21.98
N LYS A 262 14.00 15.20 22.88
CA LYS A 262 15.20 14.35 22.93
C LYS A 262 15.18 13.26 21.86
N LYS A 263 16.37 12.83 21.43
CA LYS A 263 16.55 11.57 20.70
C LYS A 263 16.21 10.39 21.62
N ILE A 264 15.49 9.43 21.09
CA ILE A 264 15.05 8.21 21.78
C ILE A 264 15.41 6.99 20.95
N ALA A 265 15.49 5.84 21.62
CA ALA A 265 15.80 4.55 21.01
C ALA A 265 17.10 4.58 20.15
N ALA A 266 18.16 5.24 20.62
CA ALA A 266 19.42 5.39 19.87
C ALA A 266 20.13 4.06 19.56
N THR A 267 19.72 2.95 20.18
CA THR A 267 20.23 1.59 19.91
C THR A 267 19.33 0.78 19.00
N ALA A 268 18.24 1.38 18.49
CA ALA A 268 17.33 0.77 17.56
C ALA A 268 18.03 0.39 16.24
N ARG A 269 17.51 -0.66 15.58
CA ARG A 269 18.16 -1.30 14.42
C ARG A 269 17.21 -1.49 13.24
N GLY A 270 16.09 -0.78 13.24
CA GLY A 270 15.14 -0.75 12.13
C GLY A 270 15.81 -0.21 10.88
N GLU A 271 15.58 -0.90 9.78
CA GLU A 271 16.14 -0.58 8.46
C GLU A 271 15.01 -0.41 7.44
N GLY A 272 15.30 0.26 6.32
CA GLY A 272 14.31 0.52 5.28
C GLY A 272 13.13 1.37 5.75
N LEU A 273 12.02 1.26 5.00
CA LEU A 273 10.75 1.93 5.28
C LEU A 273 9.97 1.23 6.41
N VAL A 274 9.09 1.97 7.09
CA VAL A 274 8.16 1.42 8.09
C VAL A 274 7.25 0.39 7.40
N ARG A 275 7.14 -0.82 7.96
CA ARG A 275 6.40 -1.94 7.34
C ARG A 275 5.25 -2.46 8.19
N GLY A 276 5.13 -1.94 9.40
CA GLY A 276 4.09 -2.32 10.33
C GLY A 276 4.45 -1.89 11.73
N VAL A 277 3.96 -2.66 12.69
CA VAL A 277 4.16 -2.40 14.10
C VAL A 277 4.78 -3.60 14.81
N THR A 278 5.57 -3.36 15.85
CA THR A 278 6.20 -4.43 16.65
C THR A 278 5.14 -5.38 17.21
N GLN A 279 5.33 -6.70 17.05
CA GLN A 279 4.39 -7.74 17.52
C GLN A 279 4.58 -8.11 19.02
N ASP A 280 5.50 -7.47 19.73
CA ASP A 280 6.20 -8.06 20.87
C ASP A 280 5.37 -8.30 22.14
N THR A 281 5.23 -9.58 22.50
CA THR A 281 4.22 -10.35 23.27
C THR A 281 4.16 -10.13 24.78
N ALA A 282 4.59 -8.97 25.29
CA ALA A 282 4.43 -8.67 26.71
C ALA A 282 2.97 -8.36 27.05
N GLU A 283 2.21 -9.40 27.41
CA GLU A 283 0.91 -9.33 28.07
C GLU A 283 0.96 -8.27 29.19
N GLY A 284 0.17 -7.21 29.05
CA GLY A 284 0.08 -6.11 30.02
C GLY A 284 0.72 -4.79 29.59
N SER A 285 1.39 -4.70 28.43
CA SER A 285 1.89 -3.43 27.91
C SER A 285 0.84 -2.67 27.10
N ASP A 286 0.86 -1.35 27.26
CA ASP A 286 0.01 -0.27 26.73
C ASP A 286 -0.03 -0.20 25.17
N ARG A 287 -0.18 -1.32 24.46
CA ARG A 287 -0.06 -1.42 22.99
C ARG A 287 -1.10 -0.60 22.24
N ALA A 288 -2.35 -0.66 22.71
CA ALA A 288 -3.46 0.12 22.13
C ALA A 288 -3.29 1.64 22.31
N SER A 289 -2.27 2.08 23.07
CA SER A 289 -1.97 3.50 23.18
C SER A 289 -1.13 4.02 22.00
N TRP A 290 -0.46 3.16 21.25
CA TRP A 290 0.39 3.59 20.14
C TRP A 290 -0.33 3.56 18.81
N SER A 291 -0.01 4.53 17.98
CA SER A 291 -0.44 4.62 16.58
C SER A 291 0.80 4.93 15.75
N CYS A 292 0.97 4.20 14.65
CA CYS A 292 2.13 4.33 13.76
C CYS A 292 1.68 4.80 12.38
N TRP A 293 2.45 5.71 11.79
CA TRP A 293 2.31 6.14 10.41
C TRP A 293 3.64 6.02 9.68
N GLN A 294 3.60 5.43 8.49
CA GLN A 294 4.68 5.53 7.52
C GLN A 294 4.57 6.87 6.80
N LEU A 295 5.71 7.50 6.55
CA LEU A 295 5.76 8.56 5.57
C LEU A 295 5.98 7.91 4.21
N VAL A 296 4.95 7.99 3.35
CA VAL A 296 5.18 7.91 1.91
C VAL A 296 5.45 9.33 1.49
#